data_AF-A0A923DFQ4-F1
#
_entry.id   AF-A0A923DFQ4-F1
#
_cell.length_a   1.000
_cell.length_b   1.000
_cell.length_c   1.000
_cell.angle_alpha   90.00
_cell.angle_beta   90.00
_cell.angle_gamma   90.00
#
_symmetry.space_group_name_H-M   'P 1'
#
loop_
_entity.id
_entity.type
_entity.pdbx_description
1 polymer ?
#
loop_
_entity_poly.entity_id
_entity_poly.type
_entity_poly.pdbx_seq_one_letter_code
_entity_poly.pdbx_strand_id
1 'polypeptide(L)'
;MHEEETSTPAYYSCMLQNYLTFVEMTGTARAGFFRFSYLNEDRAIILVTPNSDKGQGYIKVDPEKQEIYGYNPVHQIYQGLCQPAGFNGYFVIRFNRSFDSFGCYYQMEDLKNQTEISGKPDIGAYAAFQIKENDVLLAKAGTSFTSIEDARTNLDAEIPHWKFEKTRAETEQIWNEALSAIQLKGGKTEDYTKFYTAMYHAMLYPRTFSNVDGTYPEFDGNKNTNKIEKGHVYYDDFSPNGTQLTQLPLVRLVAPDKYEDMLKSLTLKAKHGGWMPDSIVKNSHIPYRYNDSSNPVETQKKVKNILTTEYTCYDGGIPGNDDAGQTSAWYVFSAMGFYPVSPGSGEYQLSSPIFSEVQLNLNPKYYPGKKFRISINDQDTYKTYNKVELNGKESQFVLKHEDIWKGGDLKFSNTIK
;
A
#
# COMPACT_ATOMS: atom_id res chain seq x y z
N MET A 1 17.71 -17.06 -8.39
CA MET A 1 17.18 -17.41 -7.07
C MET A 1 15.75 -16.86 -6.90
N HIS A 2 14.93 -16.89 -7.97
CA HIS A 2 13.54 -16.36 -7.97
C HIS A 2 12.57 -17.28 -8.75
N GLU A 3 13.02 -18.45 -9.22
CA GLU A 3 12.19 -19.35 -10.04
C GLU A 3 11.05 -19.99 -9.25
N GLU A 4 11.23 -20.14 -7.93
CA GLU A 4 10.24 -20.73 -7.00
C GLU A 4 9.67 -19.65 -6.07
N GLU A 5 9.54 -18.42 -6.57
CA GLU A 5 8.97 -17.27 -5.86
C GLU A 5 7.77 -16.73 -6.63
N THR A 6 6.71 -16.36 -5.92
CA THR A 6 5.51 -15.79 -6.52
C THR A 6 5.01 -14.65 -5.65
N SER A 7 4.68 -13.52 -6.28
CA SER A 7 4.13 -12.34 -5.62
C SER A 7 2.94 -11.81 -6.43
N THR A 8 1.85 -11.53 -5.72
CA THR A 8 0.61 -10.95 -6.23
C THR A 8 0.08 -9.96 -5.19
N PRO A 9 -0.88 -9.08 -5.52
CA PRO A 9 -1.44 -8.14 -4.55
C PRO A 9 -1.99 -8.78 -3.27
N ALA A 10 -2.47 -10.02 -3.34
CA ALA A 10 -3.12 -10.71 -2.22
C ALA A 10 -2.29 -11.84 -1.59
N TYR A 11 -1.13 -12.16 -2.15
CA TYR A 11 -0.43 -13.39 -1.80
C TYR A 11 1.04 -13.35 -2.21
N TYR A 12 1.89 -13.90 -1.34
CA TYR A 12 3.31 -14.16 -1.61
C TYR A 12 3.66 -15.59 -1.24
N SER A 13 4.58 -16.22 -1.99
CA SER A 13 5.17 -17.50 -1.62
C SER A 13 6.59 -17.67 -2.13
N CYS A 14 7.36 -18.48 -1.40
CA CYS A 14 8.69 -18.90 -1.83
C CYS A 14 9.05 -20.30 -1.30
N MET A 15 9.95 -20.99 -2.01
CA MET A 15 10.60 -22.20 -1.51
C MET A 15 11.87 -21.85 -0.73
N LEU A 16 11.92 -22.21 0.55
CA LEU A 16 13.15 -22.14 1.33
C LEU A 16 13.96 -23.43 1.13
N GLN A 17 14.78 -23.44 0.07
CA GLN A 17 15.48 -24.65 -0.38
C GLN A 17 16.34 -25.32 0.70
N ASN A 18 17.04 -24.55 1.53
CA ASN A 18 17.88 -25.08 2.61
C ASN A 18 17.07 -25.79 3.71
N TYR A 19 15.78 -25.49 3.83
CA TYR A 19 14.89 -26.05 4.84
C TYR A 19 13.82 -26.96 4.23
N LEU A 20 13.84 -27.18 2.91
CA LEU A 20 12.82 -27.93 2.16
C LEU A 20 11.39 -27.55 2.58
N THR A 21 11.17 -26.25 2.79
CA THR A 21 9.91 -25.70 3.32
C THR A 21 9.35 -24.70 2.32
N PHE A 22 8.13 -24.96 1.85
CA PHE A 22 7.37 -24.01 1.05
C PHE A 22 6.61 -23.06 1.98
N VAL A 23 6.82 -21.76 1.81
CA VAL A 23 6.27 -20.71 2.68
C VAL A 23 5.33 -19.85 1.88
N GLU A 24 4.17 -19.58 2.46
CA GLU A 24 3.11 -18.80 1.84
C GLU A 24 2.57 -17.78 2.85
N MET A 25 2.21 -16.60 2.37
CA MET A 25 1.60 -15.56 3.19
C MET A 25 0.52 -14.78 2.45
N THR A 26 -0.50 -14.39 3.20
CA THR A 26 -1.56 -13.45 2.81
C THR A 26 -1.91 -12.59 4.03
N GLY A 27 -2.76 -11.58 3.88
CA GLY A 27 -3.10 -10.70 4.99
C GLY A 27 -4.25 -9.75 4.72
N THR A 28 -4.69 -9.13 5.80
CA THR A 28 -5.73 -8.11 5.88
C THR A 28 -5.10 -6.80 6.37
N ALA A 29 -5.90 -5.79 6.70
CA ALA A 29 -5.39 -4.46 7.04
C ALA A 29 -4.50 -4.44 8.29
N ARG A 30 -4.72 -5.34 9.26
CA ARG A 30 -4.04 -5.37 10.57
C ARG A 30 -3.49 -6.74 10.96
N ALA A 31 -3.73 -7.76 10.13
CA ALA A 31 -3.34 -9.13 10.41
C ALA A 31 -2.73 -9.85 9.19
N GLY A 32 -1.83 -10.79 9.45
CA GLY A 32 -1.21 -11.67 8.45
C GLY A 32 -1.52 -13.13 8.73
N PHE A 33 -1.50 -13.95 7.69
CA PHE A 33 -1.71 -15.39 7.75
C PHE A 33 -0.59 -16.09 6.97
N PHE A 34 0.11 -17.00 7.64
CA PHE A 34 1.24 -17.77 7.12
C PHE A 34 0.89 -19.26 7.05
N ARG A 35 1.37 -19.92 6.00
CA ARG A 35 1.33 -21.37 5.81
C ARG A 35 2.73 -21.87 5.48
N PHE A 36 3.18 -22.85 6.26
CA PHE A 36 4.47 -23.51 6.09
C PHE A 36 4.21 -24.97 5.75
N SER A 37 4.56 -25.39 4.52
CA SER A 37 4.40 -26.77 4.05
C SER A 37 5.78 -27.42 3.97
N TYR A 38 5.98 -28.47 4.76
CA TYR A 38 7.29 -29.12 4.90
C TYR A 38 7.39 -30.35 4.00
N LEU A 39 8.48 -30.46 3.22
CA LEU A 39 8.67 -31.54 2.26
C LEU A 39 9.47 -32.73 2.82
N ASN A 40 9.87 -32.67 4.08
CA ASN A 40 10.60 -33.72 4.79
C ASN A 40 10.20 -33.76 6.27
N GLU A 41 10.44 -34.89 6.92
CA GLU A 41 10.39 -34.97 8.38
C GLU A 41 11.56 -34.16 8.97
N ASP A 42 11.24 -33.26 9.89
CA ASP A 42 12.23 -32.38 10.52
C ASP A 42 11.70 -31.81 11.85
N ARG A 43 12.55 -31.10 12.57
CA ARG A 43 12.17 -30.23 13.69
C ARG A 43 12.10 -28.78 13.20
N ALA A 44 10.90 -28.28 12.97
CA ALA A 44 10.70 -26.88 12.63
C ALA A 44 10.86 -25.99 13.85
N ILE A 45 11.60 -24.87 13.72
CA ILE A 45 11.72 -23.83 14.74
C ILE A 45 11.34 -22.50 14.10
N ILE A 46 10.27 -21.89 14.61
CA ILE A 46 9.86 -20.55 14.19
C ILE A 46 10.43 -19.55 15.18
N LEU A 47 11.30 -18.65 14.69
CA LEU A 47 11.91 -17.57 15.46
C LEU A 47 11.12 -16.28 15.29
N VAL A 48 10.91 -15.56 16.39
CA VAL A 48 10.20 -14.28 16.44
C VAL A 48 11.05 -13.25 17.17
N THR A 49 11.37 -12.15 16.49
CA THR A 49 12.25 -11.09 17.02
C THR A 49 11.49 -9.75 17.08
N PRO A 50 11.30 -9.14 18.25
CA PRO A 50 10.61 -7.86 18.41
C PRO A 50 11.56 -6.68 18.13
N ASN A 51 12.18 -6.59 16.94
CA ASN A 51 13.15 -5.56 16.49
C ASN A 51 13.71 -4.60 17.59
N SER A 52 14.35 -5.15 18.62
CA SER A 52 14.67 -4.44 19.88
C SER A 52 16.01 -3.70 19.78
N ASP A 53 16.24 -2.99 18.68
CA ASP A 53 17.53 -2.33 18.38
C ASP A 53 18.01 -1.37 19.49
N LYS A 54 17.08 -0.69 20.17
CA LYS A 54 17.36 0.17 21.33
C LYS A 54 17.40 -0.55 22.68
N GLY A 55 17.22 -1.87 22.68
CA GLY A 55 17.19 -2.68 23.90
C GLY A 55 16.00 -2.39 24.81
N GLN A 56 14.84 -2.06 24.23
CA GLN A 56 13.62 -1.71 24.98
C GLN A 56 12.43 -2.60 24.64
N GLY A 57 12.59 -3.54 23.71
CA GLY A 57 11.55 -4.48 23.35
C GLY A 57 11.23 -5.46 24.47
N TYR A 58 10.08 -6.11 24.33
CA TYR A 58 9.58 -7.17 25.19
C TYR A 58 9.01 -8.28 24.30
N ILE A 59 9.23 -9.53 24.67
CA ILE A 59 8.60 -10.68 24.02
C ILE A 59 8.34 -11.78 25.05
N LYS A 60 7.23 -12.49 24.84
CA LYS A 60 6.78 -13.60 25.67
C LYS A 60 6.17 -14.71 24.84
N VAL A 61 6.42 -15.94 25.28
CA VAL A 61 5.76 -17.16 24.83
C VAL A 61 4.66 -17.52 25.82
N ASP A 62 3.47 -17.79 25.29
CA ASP A 62 2.32 -18.31 26.01
C ASP A 62 1.91 -19.66 25.38
N PRO A 63 2.40 -20.78 25.94
CA PRO A 63 2.11 -22.12 25.41
C PRO A 63 0.67 -22.57 25.70
N GLU A 64 -0.09 -21.92 26.58
CA GLU A 64 -1.50 -22.27 26.80
C GLU A 64 -2.35 -21.75 25.64
N LYS A 65 -2.06 -20.53 25.16
CA LYS A 65 -2.74 -19.92 24.03
C LYS A 65 -2.13 -20.27 22.67
N GLN A 66 -1.00 -20.96 22.65
CA GLN A 66 -0.17 -21.15 21.45
C GLN A 66 0.21 -19.82 20.80
N GLU A 67 0.61 -18.85 21.62
CA GLU A 67 0.93 -17.49 21.21
C GLU A 67 2.38 -17.11 21.53
N ILE A 68 2.99 -16.33 20.64
CA ILE A 68 4.16 -15.50 20.92
C ILE A 68 3.75 -14.06 20.73
N TYR A 69 3.94 -13.21 21.73
CA TYR A 69 3.53 -11.82 21.66
C TYR A 69 4.56 -10.90 22.28
N GLY A 70 4.53 -9.64 21.88
CA GLY A 70 5.53 -8.69 22.33
C GLY A 70 5.27 -7.28 21.84
N TYR A 71 6.24 -6.42 22.11
CA TYR A 71 6.24 -5.07 21.61
C TYR A 71 7.66 -4.53 21.43
N ASN A 72 7.78 -3.49 20.61
CA ASN A 72 8.97 -2.65 20.54
C ASN A 72 8.55 -1.16 20.60
N PRO A 73 9.16 -0.34 21.48
CA PRO A 73 8.95 1.10 21.45
C PRO A 73 9.38 1.72 20.12
N VAL A 74 8.49 2.53 19.53
CA VAL A 74 8.77 3.19 18.25
C VAL A 74 9.63 4.42 18.48
N HIS A 75 10.61 4.63 17.62
CA HIS A 75 11.53 5.76 17.67
C HIS A 75 11.50 6.54 16.36
N GLN A 76 11.65 7.86 16.45
CA GLN A 76 11.61 8.76 15.30
C GLN A 76 12.98 8.79 14.59
N ILE A 77 13.06 8.33 13.34
CA ILE A 77 14.36 8.10 12.67
C ILE A 77 14.95 9.39 12.04
N TYR A 78 14.12 10.24 11.43
CA TYR A 78 14.59 11.43 10.69
C TYR A 78 14.60 12.70 11.54
N GLN A 79 13.45 13.38 11.66
CA GLN A 79 13.35 14.68 12.33
C GLN A 79 13.45 14.59 13.87
N GLY A 80 13.17 13.41 14.44
CA GLY A 80 13.19 13.20 15.88
C GLY A 80 14.48 12.62 16.45
N LEU A 81 15.58 12.51 15.69
CA LEU A 81 16.91 12.14 16.21
C LEU A 81 16.92 10.89 17.11
N CYS A 82 16.17 9.84 16.72
CA CYS A 82 15.96 8.61 17.49
C CYS A 82 15.28 8.79 18.86
N GLN A 83 14.56 9.88 19.09
CA GLN A 83 13.72 10.05 20.29
C GLN A 83 12.50 9.11 20.25
N PRO A 84 11.98 8.68 21.41
CA PRO A 84 10.75 7.87 21.47
C PRO A 84 9.57 8.58 20.81
N ALA A 85 8.80 7.84 20.01
CA ALA A 85 7.58 8.33 19.35
C ALA A 85 6.36 8.38 20.28
N GLY A 86 6.48 7.87 21.51
CA GLY A 86 5.41 7.90 22.52
C GLY A 86 4.44 6.72 22.47
N PHE A 87 4.64 5.75 21.59
CA PHE A 87 3.86 4.52 21.50
C PHE A 87 4.76 3.33 21.15
N ASN A 88 4.22 2.12 21.26
CA ASN A 88 4.92 0.88 20.90
C ASN A 88 4.24 0.24 19.69
N GLY A 89 4.99 -0.52 18.90
CA GLY A 89 4.44 -1.50 17.98
C GLY A 89 4.23 -2.81 18.73
N TYR A 90 2.98 -3.24 18.87
CA TYR A 90 2.56 -4.47 19.53
C TYR A 90 2.22 -5.54 18.49
N PHE A 91 2.51 -6.80 18.82
CA PHE A 91 2.13 -7.93 17.97
C PHE A 91 1.73 -9.15 18.80
N VAL A 92 0.91 -10.01 18.19
CA VAL A 92 0.62 -11.37 18.64
C VAL A 92 0.71 -12.30 17.45
N ILE A 93 1.44 -13.42 17.59
CA ILE A 93 1.50 -14.52 16.62
C ILE A 93 0.88 -15.74 17.27
N ARG A 94 -0.16 -16.31 16.67
CA ARG A 94 -0.86 -17.51 17.13
C ARG A 94 -0.61 -18.66 16.17
N PHE A 95 -0.40 -19.86 16.71
CA PHE A 95 -0.19 -21.08 15.93
C PHE A 95 -1.41 -22.02 16.02
N ASN A 96 -1.62 -22.85 15.00
CA ASN A 96 -2.76 -23.78 14.98
C ASN A 96 -2.52 -25.09 15.75
N ARG A 97 -1.39 -25.23 16.43
CA ARG A 97 -0.95 -26.48 17.10
C ARG A 97 -0.18 -26.16 18.38
N SER A 98 -0.09 -27.15 19.26
CA SER A 98 0.73 -27.10 20.47
C SER A 98 2.22 -27.02 20.16
N PHE A 99 2.97 -26.27 20.97
CA PHE A 99 4.43 -26.25 20.92
C PHE A 99 5.02 -27.53 21.51
N ASP A 100 5.97 -28.17 20.82
CA ASP A 100 6.74 -29.30 21.35
C ASP A 100 7.87 -28.84 22.28
N SER A 101 8.48 -27.70 21.95
CA SER A 101 9.40 -26.98 22.83
C SER A 101 9.38 -25.50 22.51
N PHE A 102 9.62 -24.65 23.50
CA PHE A 102 9.55 -23.21 23.33
C PHE A 102 10.45 -22.50 24.34
N GLY A 103 10.78 -21.24 24.05
CA GLY A 103 11.57 -20.42 24.95
C GLY A 103 11.94 -19.08 24.35
N CYS A 104 12.71 -18.32 25.12
CA CYS A 104 13.33 -17.08 24.68
C CYS A 104 14.81 -17.29 24.37
N TYR A 105 15.35 -16.47 23.46
CA TYR A 105 16.77 -16.40 23.17
C TYR A 105 17.29 -14.98 23.29
N TYR A 106 18.60 -14.86 23.49
CA TYR A 106 19.35 -13.61 23.44
C TYR A 106 20.62 -13.85 22.62
N GLN A 107 20.86 -13.05 21.59
CA GLN A 107 22.02 -13.23 20.68
C GLN A 107 22.09 -14.64 20.07
N MET A 108 20.93 -15.20 19.72
CA MET A 108 20.76 -16.58 19.22
C MET A 108 21.17 -17.68 20.22
N GLU A 109 21.41 -17.36 21.49
CA GLU A 109 21.60 -18.32 22.56
C GLU A 109 20.26 -18.57 23.29
N ASP A 110 19.87 -19.85 23.38
CA ASP A 110 18.68 -20.27 24.14
C ASP A 110 18.88 -19.97 25.64
N LEU A 111 17.95 -19.21 26.21
CA LEU A 111 17.98 -18.80 27.61
C LEU A 111 17.49 -19.87 28.58
N LYS A 112 17.05 -21.03 28.06
CA LYS A 112 16.63 -22.25 28.78
C LYS A 112 15.61 -21.99 29.89
N ASN A 113 14.38 -22.49 29.68
CA ASN A 113 13.26 -22.36 30.62
C ASN A 113 12.79 -20.91 30.88
N GLN A 114 13.20 -19.94 30.06
CA GLN A 114 12.66 -18.59 30.07
C GLN A 114 11.59 -18.45 29.00
N THR A 115 10.41 -17.95 29.40
CA THR A 115 9.28 -17.73 28.51
C THR A 115 9.02 -16.26 28.24
N GLU A 116 9.79 -15.35 28.84
CA GLU A 116 9.72 -13.92 28.56
C GLU A 116 11.10 -13.28 28.69
N ILE A 117 11.33 -12.23 27.92
CA ILE A 117 12.55 -11.42 27.97
C ILE A 117 12.25 -9.98 27.53
N SER A 118 12.97 -9.01 28.12
CA SER A 118 12.89 -7.61 27.76
C SER A 118 14.18 -6.85 28.04
N GLY A 119 14.22 -5.58 27.61
CA GLY A 119 15.26 -4.63 28.05
C GLY A 119 16.66 -4.93 27.49
N LYS A 120 16.74 -5.68 26.40
CA LYS A 120 17.99 -6.05 25.72
C LYS A 120 17.82 -6.01 24.19
N PRO A 121 18.90 -5.67 23.44
CA PRO A 121 18.91 -5.87 22.00
C PRO A 121 18.98 -7.36 21.66
N ASP A 122 18.70 -7.71 20.40
CA ASP A 122 18.85 -9.09 19.88
C ASP A 122 18.15 -10.17 20.72
N ILE A 123 17.04 -9.81 21.35
CA ILE A 123 16.15 -10.75 22.05
C ILE A 123 15.17 -11.37 21.06
N GLY A 124 14.65 -12.55 21.38
CA GLY A 124 13.53 -13.12 20.66
C GLY A 124 12.94 -14.31 21.38
N ALA A 125 11.98 -14.95 20.72
CA ALA A 125 11.32 -16.13 21.19
C ALA A 125 11.21 -17.17 20.08
N TYR A 126 11.08 -18.43 20.46
CA TYR A 126 10.91 -19.53 19.53
C TYR A 126 9.77 -20.46 19.96
N ALA A 127 9.12 -21.03 18.96
CA ALA A 127 8.27 -22.20 19.10
C ALA A 127 8.77 -23.28 18.14
N ALA A 128 8.95 -24.49 18.65
CA ALA A 128 9.39 -25.63 17.87
C ALA A 128 8.30 -26.70 17.76
N PHE A 129 8.32 -27.39 16.63
CA PHE A 129 7.33 -28.38 16.24
C PHE A 129 8.04 -29.61 15.63
N GLN A 130 7.59 -30.80 16.01
CA GLN A 130 7.91 -32.04 15.33
C GLN A 130 7.04 -32.11 14.07
N ILE A 131 7.69 -32.17 12.92
CA ILE A 131 7.06 -32.09 11.61
C ILE A 131 7.26 -33.41 10.89
N LYS A 132 6.19 -33.90 10.25
CA LYS A 132 6.25 -35.03 9.33
C LYS A 132 6.38 -34.55 7.90
N GLU A 133 6.81 -35.43 7.01
CA GLU A 133 6.76 -35.16 5.57
C GLU A 133 5.34 -34.77 5.13
N ASN A 134 5.23 -33.72 4.33
CA ASN A 134 3.98 -33.11 3.83
C ASN A 134 3.09 -32.49 4.92
N ASP A 135 3.62 -32.24 6.10
CA ASP A 135 2.87 -31.57 7.17
C ASP A 135 2.80 -30.05 6.96
N VAL A 136 1.74 -29.42 7.49
CA VAL A 136 1.41 -28.01 7.22
C VAL A 136 1.19 -27.21 8.51
N LEU A 137 2.17 -26.40 8.92
CA LEU A 137 2.04 -25.49 10.06
C LEU A 137 1.37 -24.19 9.62
N LEU A 138 0.41 -23.70 10.41
CA LEU A 138 -0.26 -22.43 10.18
C LEU A 138 0.03 -21.46 11.33
N ALA A 139 0.31 -20.21 10.99
CA ALA A 139 0.44 -19.13 11.95
C ALA A 139 -0.33 -17.90 11.50
N LYS A 140 -0.89 -17.14 12.44
CA LYS A 140 -1.51 -15.84 12.16
C LYS A 140 -0.90 -14.77 13.05
N ALA A 141 -0.68 -13.58 12.51
CA ALA A 141 -0.12 -12.46 13.25
C ALA A 141 -1.11 -11.29 13.27
N GLY A 142 -1.37 -10.72 14.44
CA GLY A 142 -2.07 -9.44 14.60
C GLY A 142 -1.12 -8.35 15.05
N THR A 143 -1.37 -7.11 14.64
CA THR A 143 -0.58 -5.94 15.05
C THR A 143 -1.46 -4.82 15.60
N SER A 144 -0.88 -3.98 16.45
CA SER A 144 -1.52 -2.77 16.98
C SER A 144 -0.46 -1.76 17.43
N PHE A 145 -0.84 -0.48 17.51
CA PHE A 145 0.01 0.57 18.10
C PHE A 145 -0.45 1.02 19.50
N THR A 146 -1.45 0.35 20.09
CA THR A 146 -2.03 0.72 21.39
C THR A 146 -1.77 -0.33 22.48
N SER A 147 -2.00 -1.62 22.20
CA SER A 147 -1.76 -2.69 23.18
C SER A 147 -1.64 -4.09 22.54
N ILE A 148 -1.22 -5.08 23.33
CA ILE A 148 -1.18 -6.49 22.94
C ILE A 148 -2.61 -7.03 22.76
N GLU A 149 -3.52 -6.64 23.67
CA GLU A 149 -4.93 -7.03 23.65
C GLU A 149 -5.64 -6.49 22.40
N ASP A 150 -5.30 -5.28 21.96
CA ASP A 150 -5.82 -4.72 20.70
C ASP A 150 -5.25 -5.45 19.49
N ALA A 151 -3.99 -5.86 19.51
CA ALA A 151 -3.41 -6.71 18.46
C ALA A 151 -4.12 -8.07 18.36
N ARG A 152 -4.49 -8.68 19.50
CA ARG A 152 -5.34 -9.89 19.52
C ARG A 152 -6.74 -9.62 18.96
N THR A 153 -7.36 -8.52 19.38
CA THR A 153 -8.70 -8.13 18.94
C THR A 153 -8.73 -7.89 17.42
N ASN A 154 -7.71 -7.22 16.88
CA ASN A 154 -7.55 -7.04 15.43
C ASN A 154 -7.44 -8.38 14.70
N LEU A 155 -6.61 -9.31 15.22
CA LEU A 155 -6.45 -10.64 14.67
C LEU A 155 -7.77 -11.43 14.66
N ASP A 156 -8.48 -11.44 15.79
CA ASP A 156 -9.73 -12.20 15.94
C ASP A 156 -10.88 -11.61 15.11
N ALA A 157 -10.91 -10.29 14.94
CA ALA A 157 -11.90 -9.62 14.10
C ALA A 157 -11.67 -9.85 12.61
N GLU A 158 -10.43 -9.78 12.13
CA GLU A 158 -10.11 -9.88 10.70
C GLU A 158 -9.92 -11.33 10.22
N ILE A 159 -9.34 -12.20 11.05
CA ILE A 159 -9.04 -13.59 10.67
C ILE A 159 -9.46 -14.56 11.79
N PRO A 160 -10.77 -14.75 12.04
CA PRO A 160 -11.27 -15.63 13.12
C PRO A 160 -11.06 -17.13 12.85
N HIS A 161 -10.70 -17.51 11.61
CA HIS A 161 -10.61 -18.91 11.17
C HIS A 161 -9.18 -19.34 10.82
N TRP A 162 -9.01 -20.62 10.46
CA TRP A 162 -7.75 -21.22 9.98
C TRP A 162 -7.80 -21.63 8.50
N LYS A 163 -8.68 -20.99 7.72
CA LYS A 163 -8.83 -21.25 6.27
C LYS A 163 -7.99 -20.25 5.47
N PHE A 164 -6.76 -20.61 5.13
CA PHE A 164 -5.81 -19.73 4.42
C PHE A 164 -6.38 -19.20 3.08
N GLU A 165 -6.91 -20.09 2.24
CA GLU A 165 -7.48 -19.70 0.94
C GLU A 165 -8.67 -18.75 1.05
N LYS A 166 -9.42 -18.80 2.17
CA LYS A 166 -10.53 -17.86 2.40
C LYS A 166 -10.01 -16.45 2.59
N THR A 167 -8.99 -16.26 3.45
CA THR A 167 -8.38 -14.94 3.66
C THR A 167 -7.74 -14.43 2.37
N ARG A 168 -7.02 -15.29 1.64
CA ARG A 168 -6.44 -14.93 0.33
C ARG A 168 -7.50 -14.44 -0.65
N ALA A 169 -8.60 -15.17 -0.80
CA ALA A 169 -9.67 -14.80 -1.72
C ALA A 169 -10.37 -13.49 -1.33
N GLU A 170 -10.56 -13.25 -0.03
CA GLU A 170 -11.11 -11.99 0.49
C GLU A 170 -10.18 -10.81 0.19
N THR A 171 -8.87 -10.98 0.40
CA THR A 171 -7.87 -9.96 0.07
C THR A 171 -7.77 -9.71 -1.44
N GLU A 172 -7.84 -10.77 -2.25
CA GLU A 172 -7.86 -10.67 -3.71
C GLU A 172 -9.11 -9.93 -4.21
N GLN A 173 -10.27 -10.17 -3.61
CA GLN A 173 -11.48 -9.42 -3.92
C GLN A 173 -11.32 -7.93 -3.62
N ILE A 174 -10.75 -7.57 -2.46
CA ILE A 174 -10.49 -6.17 -2.10
C ILE A 174 -9.61 -5.47 -3.14
N TRP A 175 -8.54 -6.13 -3.58
CA TRP A 175 -7.66 -5.59 -4.62
C TRP A 175 -8.33 -5.49 -5.98
N ASN A 176 -9.10 -6.50 -6.38
CA ASN A 176 -9.85 -6.45 -7.64
C ASN A 176 -10.88 -5.32 -7.64
N GLU A 177 -11.60 -5.10 -6.55
CA GLU A 177 -12.52 -3.97 -6.40
C GLU A 177 -11.78 -2.64 -6.52
N ALA A 178 -10.66 -2.46 -5.81
CA ALA A 178 -9.85 -1.24 -5.86
C ALA A 178 -9.27 -0.96 -7.27
N LEU A 179 -8.65 -1.96 -7.90
CA LEU A 179 -8.06 -1.82 -9.23
C LEU A 179 -9.11 -1.63 -10.33
N SER A 180 -10.33 -2.16 -10.14
CA SER A 180 -11.44 -1.99 -11.09
C SER A 180 -12.00 -0.56 -11.16
N ALA A 181 -11.56 0.34 -10.28
CA ALA A 181 -11.91 1.76 -10.34
C ALA A 181 -11.49 2.40 -11.69
N ILE A 182 -10.51 1.81 -12.37
CA ILE A 182 -10.10 2.20 -13.72
C ILE A 182 -10.14 0.98 -14.64
N GLN A 183 -10.86 1.07 -15.75
CA GLN A 183 -10.92 0.03 -16.78
C GLN A 183 -10.22 0.51 -18.05
N LEU A 184 -9.43 -0.38 -18.66
CA LEU A 184 -8.58 -0.06 -19.80
C LEU A 184 -8.94 -0.94 -21.01
N LYS A 185 -8.82 -0.40 -22.23
CA LYS A 185 -8.85 -1.16 -23.48
C LYS A 185 -7.78 -0.71 -24.45
N GLY A 186 -7.30 -1.63 -25.29
CA GLY A 186 -6.19 -1.39 -26.22
C GLY A 186 -4.84 -1.32 -25.52
N GLY A 187 -3.75 -1.06 -26.24
CA GLY A 187 -2.39 -1.11 -25.69
C GLY A 187 -1.80 -2.53 -25.63
N LYS A 188 -0.55 -2.65 -25.17
CA LYS A 188 0.17 -3.93 -25.07
C LYS A 188 -0.02 -4.56 -23.70
N THR A 189 0.13 -5.89 -23.58
CA THR A 189 0.07 -6.60 -22.28
C THR A 189 1.00 -6.00 -21.21
N GLU A 190 2.19 -5.54 -21.62
CA GLU A 190 3.14 -4.86 -20.74
C GLU A 190 2.58 -3.54 -20.17
N ASP A 191 1.75 -2.82 -20.94
CA ASP A 191 1.14 -1.56 -20.50
C ASP A 191 0.10 -1.81 -19.40
N TYR A 192 -0.67 -2.89 -19.50
CA TYR A 192 -1.57 -3.32 -18.41
C TYR A 192 -0.80 -3.67 -17.14
N THR A 193 0.32 -4.40 -17.29
CA THR A 193 1.17 -4.79 -16.16
C THR A 193 1.74 -3.56 -15.45
N LYS A 194 2.37 -2.65 -16.19
CA LYS A 194 2.91 -1.39 -15.63
C LYS A 194 1.80 -0.56 -14.97
N PHE A 195 0.64 -0.44 -15.62
CA PHE A 195 -0.46 0.37 -15.10
C PHE A 195 -1.03 -0.18 -13.79
N TYR A 196 -1.41 -1.46 -13.74
CA TYR A 196 -2.03 -2.03 -12.53
C TYR A 196 -1.02 -2.25 -11.41
N THR A 197 0.26 -2.51 -11.70
CA THR A 197 1.32 -2.50 -10.67
C THR A 197 1.52 -1.10 -10.10
N ALA A 198 1.56 -0.06 -10.93
CA ALA A 198 1.64 1.32 -10.46
C ALA A 198 0.39 1.72 -9.65
N MET A 199 -0.80 1.30 -10.08
CA MET A 199 -2.03 1.54 -9.32
C MET A 199 -2.01 0.82 -7.96
N TYR A 200 -1.53 -0.43 -7.91
CA TYR A 200 -1.30 -1.17 -6.67
C TYR A 200 -0.36 -0.41 -5.72
N HIS A 201 0.82 0.01 -6.19
CA HIS A 201 1.78 0.78 -5.36
C HIS A 201 1.20 2.11 -4.87
N ALA A 202 0.47 2.83 -5.71
CA ALA A 202 -0.17 4.09 -5.36
C ALA A 202 -1.24 3.95 -4.26
N MET A 203 -1.74 2.74 -4.00
CA MET A 203 -2.77 2.45 -3.01
C MET A 203 -2.26 1.77 -1.73
N LEU A 204 -0.94 1.54 -1.59
CA LEU A 204 -0.35 0.95 -0.38
C LEU A 204 -0.27 1.95 0.79
N TYR A 205 -0.15 3.25 0.49
CA TYR A 205 0.01 4.32 1.47
C TYR A 205 -1.01 5.44 1.23
N PRO A 206 -1.30 6.26 2.24
CA PRO A 206 -1.08 6.06 3.68
C PRO A 206 -1.74 4.76 4.18
N ARG A 207 -1.20 4.16 5.25
CA ARG A 207 -1.72 2.88 5.76
C ARG A 207 -2.69 3.05 6.92
N THR A 208 -3.54 2.05 7.13
CA THR A 208 -4.41 1.98 8.30
C THR A 208 -3.55 1.94 9.57
N PHE A 209 -3.91 2.79 10.55
CA PHE A 209 -3.17 2.94 11.80
C PHE A 209 -4.04 2.73 13.05
N SER A 210 -5.34 3.04 12.97
CA SER A 210 -6.29 2.68 14.03
C SER A 210 -6.60 1.19 14.06
N ASN A 211 -6.88 0.65 15.25
CA ASN A 211 -7.46 -0.68 15.46
C ASN A 211 -8.85 -0.82 14.84
N VAL A 212 -9.39 -2.05 14.83
CA VAL A 212 -10.73 -2.35 14.31
C VAL A 212 -11.84 -1.57 15.02
N ASP A 213 -11.62 -1.22 16.29
CA ASP A 213 -12.57 -0.46 17.10
C ASP A 213 -12.41 1.07 16.93
N GLY A 214 -11.42 1.51 16.14
CA GLY A 214 -11.11 2.92 15.89
C GLY A 214 -10.08 3.56 16.83
N THR A 215 -9.53 2.84 17.81
CA THR A 215 -8.49 3.41 18.70
C THR A 215 -7.13 3.55 18.00
N TYR A 216 -6.39 4.62 18.31
CA TYR A 216 -5.08 4.93 17.74
C TYR A 216 -4.24 5.79 18.71
N PRO A 217 -2.90 5.72 18.68
CA PRO A 217 -2.07 6.62 19.46
C PRO A 217 -2.04 8.03 18.84
N GLU A 218 -2.08 9.06 19.69
CA GLU A 218 -2.06 10.45 19.23
C GLU A 218 -0.74 10.82 18.56
N PHE A 219 -0.83 11.63 17.50
CA PHE A 219 0.34 12.22 16.86
C PHE A 219 0.95 13.30 17.74
N ASP A 220 2.28 13.20 17.94
CA ASP A 220 3.08 14.15 18.73
C ASP A 220 2.57 14.36 20.18
N GLY A 221 1.75 13.42 20.68
CA GLY A 221 1.10 13.50 21.98
C GLY A 221 1.87 12.78 23.09
N ASN A 222 1.61 13.16 24.35
CA ASN A 222 2.15 12.56 25.58
C ASN A 222 1.63 11.12 25.84
N LYS A 223 1.79 10.20 24.87
CA LYS A 223 1.43 8.77 24.95
C LYS A 223 -0.06 8.47 25.11
N ASN A 224 -0.95 9.39 24.77
CA ASN A 224 -2.39 9.16 24.86
C ASN A 224 -2.89 8.29 23.70
N THR A 225 -3.90 7.47 23.99
CA THR A 225 -4.70 6.77 22.98
C THR A 225 -6.00 7.54 22.78
N ASN A 226 -6.36 7.78 21.53
CA ASN A 226 -7.62 8.41 21.13
C ASN A 226 -8.44 7.43 20.27
N LYS A 227 -9.65 7.83 19.88
CA LYS A 227 -10.56 6.98 19.11
C LYS A 227 -11.22 7.80 18.01
N ILE A 228 -11.12 7.32 16.78
CA ILE A 228 -11.74 7.98 15.63
C ILE A 228 -13.25 7.76 15.64
N GLU A 229 -13.99 8.67 15.04
CA GLU A 229 -15.44 8.58 14.85
C GLU A 229 -15.84 7.24 14.22
N LYS A 230 -16.94 6.64 14.70
CA LYS A 230 -17.43 5.35 14.19
C LYS A 230 -17.67 5.42 12.68
N GLY A 231 -17.13 4.45 11.95
CA GLY A 231 -17.24 4.37 10.49
C GLY A 231 -16.11 5.04 9.72
N HIS A 232 -15.15 5.65 10.42
CA HIS A 232 -13.94 6.23 9.84
C HIS A 232 -12.69 5.45 10.28
N VAL A 233 -11.64 5.51 9.47
CA VAL A 233 -10.34 4.90 9.75
C VAL A 233 -9.28 5.98 9.93
N TYR A 234 -8.44 5.83 10.96
CA TYR A 234 -7.30 6.73 11.15
C TYR A 234 -6.09 6.19 10.39
N TYR A 235 -5.49 7.03 9.55
CA TYR A 235 -4.37 6.73 8.67
C TYR A 235 -3.07 7.36 9.16
N ASP A 236 -1.94 6.70 8.88
CA ASP A 236 -0.59 7.24 9.11
C ASP A 236 0.39 6.84 8.00
N ASP A 237 1.66 7.24 8.15
CA ASP A 237 2.74 7.12 7.16
C ASP A 237 2.49 7.98 5.91
N PHE A 238 2.04 9.22 6.14
CA PHE A 238 1.98 10.24 5.10
C PHE A 238 3.40 10.60 4.65
N SER A 239 3.80 10.15 3.47
CA SER A 239 5.15 10.40 2.95
C SER A 239 5.37 11.89 2.66
N PRO A 240 6.46 12.48 3.21
CA PRO A 240 6.82 13.87 3.02
C PRO A 240 7.57 14.12 1.70
N ASN A 241 7.56 13.19 0.75
CA ASN A 241 8.28 13.31 -0.53
C ASN A 241 7.33 13.54 -1.71
N GLY A 242 6.32 14.41 -1.54
CA GLY A 242 5.49 14.90 -2.64
C GLY A 242 4.23 14.10 -2.95
N THR A 243 3.80 13.16 -2.09
CA THR A 243 2.53 12.42 -2.26
C THR A 243 1.31 13.33 -2.40
N GLN A 244 1.31 14.53 -1.79
CA GLN A 244 0.23 15.51 -1.96
C GLN A 244 0.13 16.03 -3.40
N LEU A 245 1.20 15.88 -4.20
CA LEU A 245 1.25 16.42 -5.55
C LEU A 245 0.61 15.49 -6.58
N THR A 246 0.66 14.18 -6.37
CA THR A 246 0.22 13.22 -7.38
C THR A 246 -0.54 12.05 -6.79
N GLN A 247 0.03 11.40 -5.76
CA GLN A 247 -0.60 10.22 -5.18
C GLN A 247 -1.96 10.53 -4.53
N LEU A 248 -2.05 11.54 -3.66
CA LEU A 248 -3.32 11.91 -3.02
C LEU A 248 -4.38 12.42 -4.01
N PRO A 249 -4.05 13.23 -5.04
CA PRO A 249 -4.97 13.53 -6.13
C PRO A 249 -5.50 12.28 -6.86
N LEU A 250 -4.69 11.23 -7.05
CA LEU A 250 -5.14 9.97 -7.64
C LEU A 250 -6.10 9.25 -6.69
N VAL A 251 -5.72 9.09 -5.41
CA VAL A 251 -6.56 8.45 -4.38
C VAL A 251 -7.90 9.15 -4.24
N ARG A 252 -7.93 10.50 -4.30
CA ARG A 252 -9.18 11.25 -4.32
C ARG A 252 -10.13 10.78 -5.43
N LEU A 253 -9.60 10.54 -6.64
CA LEU A 253 -10.41 10.12 -7.79
C LEU A 253 -10.92 8.67 -7.66
N VAL A 254 -10.06 7.76 -7.21
CA VAL A 254 -10.35 6.31 -7.26
C VAL A 254 -10.88 5.72 -5.95
N ALA A 255 -10.59 6.37 -4.82
CA ALA A 255 -11.00 5.95 -3.48
C ALA A 255 -11.34 7.17 -2.58
N PRO A 256 -12.36 7.97 -2.95
CA PRO A 256 -12.69 9.24 -2.26
C PRO A 256 -13.10 9.08 -0.79
N ASP A 257 -13.65 7.93 -0.41
CA ASP A 257 -13.96 7.57 0.98
C ASP A 257 -12.69 7.43 1.83
N LYS A 258 -11.66 6.75 1.30
CA LYS A 258 -10.35 6.66 1.97
C LYS A 258 -9.66 8.01 2.02
N TYR A 259 -9.78 8.80 0.96
CA TYR A 259 -9.24 10.16 0.91
C TYR A 259 -9.87 11.07 1.98
N GLU A 260 -11.17 10.98 2.21
CA GLU A 260 -11.87 11.69 3.29
C GLU A 260 -11.29 11.32 4.66
N ASP A 261 -11.11 10.04 4.94
CA ASP A 261 -10.50 9.53 6.18
C ASP A 261 -9.05 9.98 6.36
N MET A 262 -8.28 10.03 5.28
CA MET A 262 -6.91 10.57 5.27
C MET A 262 -6.89 12.06 5.63
N LEU A 263 -7.79 12.87 5.07
CA LEU A 263 -7.91 14.30 5.42
C LEU A 263 -8.35 14.50 6.88
N LYS A 264 -9.29 13.67 7.37
CA LYS A 264 -9.68 13.67 8.78
C LYS A 264 -8.48 13.34 9.68
N SER A 265 -7.68 12.35 9.29
CA SER A 265 -6.47 11.97 10.02
C SER A 265 -5.47 13.13 10.08
N LEU A 266 -5.21 13.83 8.98
CA LEU A 266 -4.35 15.02 8.95
C LEU A 266 -4.88 16.16 9.84
N THR A 267 -6.20 16.37 9.85
CA THR A 267 -6.85 17.39 10.70
C THR A 267 -6.70 17.04 12.19
N LEU A 268 -6.86 15.76 12.55
CA LEU A 268 -6.65 15.28 13.91
C LEU A 268 -5.19 15.40 14.34
N LYS A 269 -4.24 15.05 13.46
CA LYS A 269 -2.80 15.27 13.68
C LYS A 269 -2.49 16.74 13.97
N ALA A 270 -3.02 17.66 13.15
CA ALA A 270 -2.87 19.10 13.37
C ALA A 270 -3.44 19.58 14.70
N LYS A 271 -4.61 19.05 15.10
CA LYS A 271 -5.24 19.38 16.38
C LYS A 271 -4.42 18.89 17.58
N HIS A 272 -3.81 17.70 17.48
CA HIS A 272 -3.09 17.07 18.59
C HIS A 272 -1.67 17.63 18.72
N GLY A 273 -0.92 17.70 17.62
CA GLY A 273 0.47 18.18 17.62
C GLY A 273 0.61 19.70 17.52
N GLY A 274 -0.42 20.41 17.05
CA GLY A 274 -0.36 21.85 16.78
C GLY A 274 0.28 22.22 15.44
N TRP A 275 0.67 21.22 14.63
CA TRP A 275 1.27 21.36 13.30
C TRP A 275 0.85 20.21 12.38
N MET A 276 0.84 20.45 11.07
CA MET A 276 0.61 19.41 10.05
C MET A 276 1.93 18.75 9.64
N PRO A 277 1.96 17.44 9.34
CA PRO A 277 3.14 16.80 8.76
C PRO A 277 3.58 17.51 7.46
N ASP A 278 4.85 17.92 7.40
CA ASP A 278 5.42 18.75 6.31
C ASP A 278 6.22 17.93 5.27
N SER A 279 6.41 18.47 4.06
CA SER A 279 7.03 17.83 2.88
C SER A 279 7.89 18.78 2.03
N ILE A 280 9.00 18.27 1.47
CA ILE A 280 9.89 18.96 0.51
C ILE A 280 9.78 18.28 -0.88
N VAL A 281 9.76 19.09 -1.96
CA VAL A 281 9.28 18.73 -3.33
C VAL A 281 10.37 18.24 -4.31
N LYS A 282 10.01 17.40 -5.31
CA LYS A 282 10.80 17.15 -6.55
C LYS A 282 10.00 17.22 -7.88
N ASN A 283 10.76 17.48 -8.95
CA ASN A 283 10.50 17.94 -10.33
C ASN A 283 9.44 17.26 -11.25
N SER A 284 8.46 16.51 -10.75
CA SER A 284 7.52 15.71 -11.59
C SER A 284 6.59 16.50 -12.52
N HIS A 285 6.40 17.80 -12.26
CA HIS A 285 5.51 18.69 -13.00
C HIS A 285 6.13 19.31 -14.26
N ILE A 286 7.45 19.25 -14.43
CA ILE A 286 8.19 19.96 -15.49
C ILE A 286 7.75 19.56 -16.91
N PRO A 287 7.57 18.28 -17.27
CA PRO A 287 7.21 17.89 -18.65
C PRO A 287 5.89 18.48 -19.16
N TYR A 288 4.98 18.84 -18.26
CA TYR A 288 3.67 19.41 -18.59
C TYR A 288 3.71 20.92 -18.82
N ARG A 289 4.83 21.59 -18.54
CA ARG A 289 4.98 23.04 -18.72
C ARG A 289 5.09 23.48 -20.18
N TYR A 290 5.29 22.57 -21.13
CA TYR A 290 5.20 22.94 -22.56
C TYR A 290 3.78 23.37 -22.96
N ASN A 291 2.74 22.93 -22.25
CA ASN A 291 1.38 23.42 -22.44
C ASN A 291 1.28 24.94 -22.17
N ASP A 292 2.02 25.45 -21.17
CA ASP A 292 2.09 26.88 -20.85
C ASP A 292 2.76 27.70 -21.99
N SER A 293 3.49 27.03 -22.88
CA SER A 293 4.14 27.63 -24.06
C SER A 293 3.39 27.39 -25.38
N SER A 294 2.11 26.99 -25.33
CA SER A 294 1.28 26.64 -26.51
C SER A 294 1.85 25.50 -27.38
N ASN A 295 2.65 24.59 -26.79
CA ASN A 295 3.22 23.44 -27.50
C ASN A 295 2.82 22.09 -26.86
N PRO A 296 1.53 21.71 -26.93
CA PRO A 296 1.02 20.50 -26.31
C PRO A 296 1.57 19.20 -26.93
N VAL A 297 2.01 19.26 -28.19
CA VAL A 297 2.66 18.12 -28.86
C VAL A 297 3.98 17.76 -28.19
N GLU A 298 4.76 18.74 -27.72
CA GLU A 298 6.01 18.46 -27.01
C GLU A 298 5.77 17.88 -25.60
N THR A 299 4.74 18.34 -24.86
CA THR A 299 4.34 17.66 -23.61
C THR A 299 4.02 16.19 -23.87
N GLN A 300 3.23 15.88 -24.90
CA GLN A 300 2.87 14.50 -25.24
C GLN A 300 4.11 13.65 -25.56
N LYS A 301 5.03 14.15 -26.39
CA LYS A 301 6.27 13.43 -26.75
C LYS A 301 7.15 13.17 -25.52
N LYS A 302 7.34 14.18 -24.66
CA LYS A 302 8.21 14.05 -23.47
C LYS A 302 7.63 13.09 -22.44
N VAL A 303 6.34 13.20 -22.15
CA VAL A 303 5.65 12.29 -21.23
C VAL A 303 5.70 10.85 -21.78
N LYS A 304 5.41 10.65 -23.07
CA LYS A 304 5.50 9.32 -23.70
C LYS A 304 6.89 8.73 -23.64
N ASN A 305 7.92 9.52 -23.96
CA ASN A 305 9.30 9.06 -23.85
C ASN A 305 9.58 8.55 -22.42
N ILE A 306 9.26 9.36 -21.41
CA ILE A 306 9.45 8.96 -20.00
C ILE A 306 8.71 7.66 -19.66
N LEU A 307 7.43 7.54 -20.04
CA LEU A 307 6.64 6.33 -19.82
C LEU A 307 7.22 5.08 -20.50
N THR A 308 7.94 5.25 -21.60
CA THR A 308 8.54 4.15 -22.38
C THR A 308 9.97 3.82 -22.00
N THR A 309 10.76 4.79 -21.53
CA THR A 309 12.20 4.62 -21.28
C THR A 309 12.54 4.46 -19.81
N GLU A 310 11.75 5.07 -18.92
CA GLU A 310 12.08 5.13 -17.49
C GLU A 310 11.32 4.10 -16.65
N TYR A 311 10.33 3.42 -17.24
CA TYR A 311 9.49 2.44 -16.55
C TYR A 311 9.52 1.09 -17.27
N THR A 312 9.70 0.01 -16.51
CA THR A 312 9.62 -1.37 -17.03
C THR A 312 8.80 -2.25 -16.08
N CYS A 313 8.39 -3.42 -16.57
CA CYS A 313 7.74 -4.44 -15.73
C CYS A 313 8.74 -5.45 -15.13
N TYR A 314 10.05 -5.21 -15.27
CA TYR A 314 11.11 -6.05 -14.73
C TYR A 314 11.72 -5.40 -13.47
N ASP A 315 12.60 -6.13 -12.78
CA ASP A 315 13.29 -5.64 -11.59
C ASP A 315 14.01 -4.31 -11.86
N GLY A 316 13.89 -3.37 -10.92
CA GLY A 316 14.37 -2.00 -11.10
C GLY A 316 13.52 -1.16 -12.07
N GLY A 317 12.28 -1.58 -12.37
CA GLY A 317 11.39 -0.95 -13.33
C GLY A 317 10.82 0.43 -12.98
N ILE A 318 11.33 1.09 -11.95
CA ILE A 318 11.03 2.49 -11.61
C ILE A 318 12.35 3.28 -11.57
N PRO A 319 12.38 4.55 -12.03
CA PRO A 319 13.61 5.31 -12.24
C PRO A 319 14.28 5.82 -10.94
N GLY A 320 13.76 5.42 -9.78
CA GLY A 320 14.20 5.82 -8.45
C GLY A 320 13.28 5.25 -7.38
N ASN A 321 13.32 5.81 -6.17
CA ASN A 321 12.37 5.43 -5.12
C ASN A 321 10.93 5.73 -5.57
N ASP A 322 9.99 4.86 -5.21
CA ASP A 322 8.57 5.09 -5.50
C ASP A 322 7.96 6.19 -4.61
N ASP A 323 8.64 6.53 -3.51
CA ASP A 323 8.28 7.59 -2.56
C ASP A 323 6.82 7.49 -2.05
N ALA A 324 6.43 6.27 -1.68
CA ALA A 324 5.08 5.90 -1.23
C ALA A 324 3.99 6.09 -2.30
N GLY A 325 4.22 5.56 -3.50
CA GLY A 325 3.25 5.59 -4.59
C GLY A 325 3.28 6.85 -5.44
N GLN A 326 4.19 7.79 -5.19
CA GLN A 326 4.26 9.07 -5.90
C GLN A 326 4.67 8.89 -7.37
N THR A 327 5.74 8.14 -7.61
CA THR A 327 6.24 7.82 -8.95
C THR A 327 5.23 6.97 -9.71
N SER A 328 4.64 5.98 -9.03
CA SER A 328 3.58 5.15 -9.58
C SER A 328 2.29 5.92 -9.91
N ALA A 329 1.84 6.86 -9.07
CA ALA A 329 0.67 7.69 -9.36
C ALA A 329 0.90 8.61 -10.56
N TRP A 330 2.13 9.11 -10.75
CA TRP A 330 2.51 9.87 -11.94
C TRP A 330 2.34 9.03 -13.19
N TYR A 331 2.77 7.77 -13.17
CA TYR A 331 2.59 6.83 -14.27
C TYR A 331 1.11 6.64 -14.60
N VAL A 332 0.27 6.38 -13.59
CA VAL A 332 -1.18 6.16 -13.75
C VAL A 332 -1.84 7.37 -14.42
N PHE A 333 -1.64 8.59 -13.89
CA PHE A 333 -2.18 9.81 -14.50
C PHE A 333 -1.74 9.99 -15.96
N SER A 334 -0.43 9.89 -16.19
CA SER A 334 0.17 10.07 -17.50
C SER A 334 -0.33 9.06 -18.52
N ALA A 335 -0.48 7.79 -18.12
CA ALA A 335 -0.99 6.71 -18.95
C ALA A 335 -2.48 6.91 -19.32
N MET A 336 -3.26 7.54 -18.44
CA MET A 336 -4.63 7.96 -18.73
C MET A 336 -4.70 9.22 -19.61
N GLY A 337 -3.60 9.94 -19.77
CA GLY A 337 -3.49 11.10 -20.66
C GLY A 337 -3.73 12.45 -20.00
N PHE A 338 -3.67 12.57 -18.68
CA PHE A 338 -3.83 13.86 -17.98
C PHE A 338 -3.11 13.89 -16.63
N TYR A 339 -2.72 15.07 -16.14
CA TYR A 339 -1.94 15.19 -14.90
C TYR A 339 -2.21 16.50 -14.11
N PRO A 340 -2.29 16.45 -12.77
CA PRO A 340 -2.50 17.63 -11.93
C PRO A 340 -1.18 18.41 -11.71
N VAL A 341 -0.87 19.34 -12.62
CA VAL A 341 0.37 20.15 -12.56
C VAL A 341 0.42 21.10 -11.36
N SER A 342 -0.74 21.65 -10.98
CA SER A 342 -0.90 22.49 -9.79
C SER A 342 -2.00 21.89 -8.90
N PRO A 343 -1.65 20.92 -8.05
CA PRO A 343 -2.58 20.26 -7.14
C PRO A 343 -3.34 21.30 -6.31
N GLY A 344 -4.67 21.21 -6.30
CA GLY A 344 -5.56 22.18 -5.66
C GLY A 344 -6.20 23.21 -6.60
N SER A 345 -5.67 23.42 -7.83
CA SER A 345 -6.31 24.31 -8.81
C SER A 345 -7.64 23.77 -9.35
N GLY A 346 -7.84 22.46 -9.26
CA GLY A 346 -8.96 21.77 -9.90
C GLY A 346 -8.76 21.53 -11.39
N GLU A 347 -7.55 21.74 -11.92
CA GLU A 347 -7.23 21.57 -13.34
C GLU A 347 -6.20 20.46 -13.55
N TYR A 348 -6.39 19.72 -14.65
CA TYR A 348 -5.48 18.71 -15.15
C TYR A 348 -4.99 19.10 -16.54
N GLN A 349 -3.67 19.10 -16.72
CA GLN A 349 -3.06 19.31 -18.02
C GLN A 349 -3.16 18.01 -18.84
N LEU A 350 -3.67 18.10 -20.05
CA LEU A 350 -3.81 16.94 -20.93
C LEU A 350 -2.49 16.62 -21.63
N SER A 351 -2.22 15.32 -21.77
CA SER A 351 -1.22 14.75 -22.67
C SER A 351 -1.93 13.90 -23.72
N SER A 352 -1.66 12.60 -23.79
CA SER A 352 -2.36 11.63 -24.64
C SER A 352 -2.34 10.26 -23.95
N PRO A 353 -3.47 9.53 -23.88
CA PRO A 353 -3.50 8.22 -23.25
C PRO A 353 -2.65 7.20 -24.02
N ILE A 354 -2.13 6.19 -23.31
CA ILE A 354 -1.44 5.04 -23.93
C ILE A 354 -2.36 3.82 -24.13
N PHE A 355 -3.64 3.98 -23.76
CA PHE A 355 -4.71 3.02 -23.99
C PHE A 355 -5.72 3.62 -24.98
N SER A 356 -6.41 2.75 -25.74
CA SER A 356 -7.44 3.18 -26.68
C SER A 356 -8.69 3.74 -25.98
N GLU A 357 -8.99 3.19 -24.81
CA GLU A 357 -10.07 3.64 -23.92
C GLU A 357 -9.60 3.50 -22.46
N VAL A 358 -9.90 4.51 -21.66
CA VAL A 358 -9.76 4.53 -20.21
C VAL A 358 -11.12 4.93 -19.63
N GLN A 359 -11.70 4.11 -18.77
CA GLN A 359 -12.95 4.43 -18.08
C GLN A 359 -12.69 4.52 -16.57
N LEU A 360 -12.97 5.68 -16.00
CA LEU A 360 -13.02 5.89 -14.56
C LEU A 360 -14.40 5.48 -14.05
N ASN A 361 -14.46 4.50 -13.15
CA ASN A 361 -15.67 4.13 -12.42
C ASN A 361 -15.72 4.96 -11.13
N LEU A 362 -16.53 6.02 -11.15
CA LEU A 362 -16.56 7.02 -10.08
C LEU A 362 -17.56 6.61 -9.00
N ASN A 363 -17.15 6.73 -7.72
CA ASN A 363 -18.02 6.44 -6.59
C ASN A 363 -19.25 7.38 -6.58
N PRO A 364 -20.49 6.85 -6.74
CA PRO A 364 -21.70 7.68 -6.85
C PRO A 364 -22.01 8.53 -5.60
N LYS A 365 -21.47 8.17 -4.43
CA LYS A 365 -21.60 8.97 -3.20
C LYS A 365 -20.92 10.34 -3.33
N TYR A 366 -19.81 10.40 -4.06
CA TYR A 366 -18.96 11.60 -4.20
C TYR A 366 -19.08 12.24 -5.59
N TYR A 367 -19.46 11.44 -6.60
CA TYR A 367 -19.40 11.84 -8.00
C TYR A 367 -20.73 11.50 -8.71
N PRO A 368 -21.58 12.50 -9.01
CA PRO A 368 -22.91 12.25 -9.60
C PRO A 368 -22.85 11.60 -10.98
N GLY A 369 -21.76 11.81 -11.73
CA GLY A 369 -21.58 11.31 -13.08
C GLY A 369 -21.38 9.81 -13.22
N LYS A 370 -20.98 9.12 -12.14
CA LYS A 370 -20.70 7.67 -12.04
C LYS A 370 -19.60 7.13 -12.96
N LYS A 371 -19.40 7.69 -14.16
CA LYS A 371 -18.41 7.24 -15.14
C LYS A 371 -17.84 8.41 -15.93
N PHE A 372 -16.54 8.40 -16.17
CA PHE A 372 -15.88 9.31 -17.09
C PHE A 372 -14.98 8.50 -18.03
N ARG A 373 -15.11 8.72 -19.34
CA ARG A 373 -14.39 7.96 -20.37
C ARG A 373 -13.40 8.87 -21.09
N ILE A 374 -12.20 8.35 -21.31
CA ILE A 374 -11.18 8.95 -22.16
C ILE A 374 -10.92 7.99 -23.31
N SER A 375 -10.94 8.46 -24.54
CA SER A 375 -10.76 7.60 -25.72
C SER A 375 -9.96 8.27 -26.82
N ILE A 376 -9.32 7.45 -27.64
CA ILE A 376 -8.70 7.83 -28.91
C ILE A 376 -9.41 7.11 -30.05
N ASN A 377 -9.42 7.70 -31.23
CA ASN A 377 -9.90 7.04 -32.45
C ASN A 377 -8.74 6.56 -33.32
N ASP A 378 -7.84 5.76 -32.74
CA ASP A 378 -6.69 5.19 -33.43
C ASP A 378 -6.31 3.83 -32.82
N GLN A 379 -5.69 2.97 -33.63
CA GLN A 379 -5.16 1.69 -33.16
C GLN A 379 -3.74 1.84 -32.56
N ASP A 380 -2.99 2.85 -33.02
CA ASP A 380 -1.68 3.18 -32.45
C ASP A 380 -1.86 4.13 -31.25
N THR A 381 -1.83 3.55 -30.05
CA THR A 381 -2.02 4.29 -28.80
C THR A 381 -0.84 5.22 -28.46
N TYR A 382 0.27 5.14 -29.19
CA TYR A 382 1.46 5.96 -28.94
C TYR A 382 1.52 7.24 -29.81
N LYS A 383 0.53 7.48 -30.68
CA LYS A 383 0.43 8.74 -31.45
C LYS A 383 0.11 9.98 -30.63
N THR A 384 0.58 11.14 -31.10
CA THR A 384 0.18 12.44 -30.56
C THR A 384 -1.12 12.92 -31.22
N TYR A 385 -1.87 13.75 -30.50
CA TYR A 385 -3.16 14.31 -30.93
C TYR A 385 -3.15 15.82 -30.84
N ASN A 386 -3.80 16.48 -31.81
CA ASN A 386 -3.88 17.95 -31.88
C ASN A 386 -5.30 18.50 -31.62
N LYS A 387 -6.31 17.64 -31.44
CA LYS A 387 -7.69 18.02 -31.13
C LYS A 387 -8.23 17.19 -29.96
N VAL A 388 -8.96 17.85 -29.06
CA VAL A 388 -9.70 17.23 -27.97
C VAL A 388 -11.16 17.69 -27.99
N GLU A 389 -12.08 16.77 -27.76
CA GLU A 389 -13.50 17.05 -27.59
C GLU A 389 -13.96 16.55 -26.22
N LEU A 390 -14.61 17.42 -25.44
CA LEU A 390 -15.27 17.09 -24.19
C LEU A 390 -16.78 17.09 -24.42
N ASN A 391 -17.43 15.94 -24.23
CA ASN A 391 -18.86 15.73 -24.45
C ASN A 391 -19.32 16.20 -25.84
N GLY A 392 -18.51 15.90 -26.86
CA GLY A 392 -18.78 16.25 -28.27
C GLY A 392 -18.50 17.72 -28.64
N LYS A 393 -17.98 18.54 -27.72
CA LYS A 393 -17.59 19.93 -27.99
C LYS A 393 -16.08 20.07 -27.95
N GLU A 394 -15.52 20.79 -28.91
CA GLU A 394 -14.08 21.06 -28.94
C GLU A 394 -13.65 21.79 -27.65
N SER A 395 -12.53 21.32 -27.08
CA SER A 395 -12.00 21.80 -25.81
C SER A 395 -10.50 22.08 -25.93
N GLN A 396 -9.98 22.87 -24.99
CA GLN A 396 -8.55 23.06 -24.81
C GLN A 396 -7.90 21.80 -24.22
N PHE A 397 -6.56 21.75 -24.24
CA PHE A 397 -5.75 20.68 -23.62
C PHE A 397 -5.67 20.80 -22.08
N VAL A 398 -6.79 21.20 -21.46
CA VAL A 398 -6.99 21.32 -20.02
C VAL A 398 -8.34 20.68 -19.69
N LEU A 399 -8.35 19.84 -18.66
CA LEU A 399 -9.55 19.19 -18.14
C LEU A 399 -9.78 19.67 -16.72
N LYS A 400 -11.02 20.06 -16.38
CA LYS A 400 -11.34 20.43 -15.01
C LYS A 400 -11.76 19.19 -14.22
N HIS A 401 -11.48 19.18 -12.92
CA HIS A 401 -11.99 18.17 -12.00
C HIS A 401 -13.53 18.12 -12.02
N GLU A 402 -14.15 19.28 -12.26
CA GLU A 402 -15.61 19.37 -12.39
C GLU A 402 -16.18 18.79 -13.69
N ASP A 403 -15.35 18.40 -14.64
CA ASP A 403 -15.78 17.68 -15.83
C ASP A 403 -15.78 16.17 -15.54
N ILE A 404 -14.79 15.71 -14.77
CA ILE A 404 -14.68 14.32 -14.34
C ILE A 404 -15.85 13.94 -13.43
N TRP A 405 -16.14 14.72 -12.37
CA TRP A 405 -17.19 14.35 -11.40
C TRP A 405 -18.62 14.31 -11.97
N LYS A 406 -18.89 15.06 -13.05
CA LYS A 406 -20.19 15.14 -13.75
C LYS A 406 -20.34 13.94 -14.68
N GLY A 407 -19.25 13.24 -14.96
CA GLY A 407 -19.20 12.16 -15.92
C GLY A 407 -19.28 12.68 -17.35
N GLY A 408 -18.94 11.81 -18.29
CA GLY A 408 -18.91 12.16 -19.70
C GLY A 408 -17.77 11.51 -20.47
N ASP A 409 -17.48 12.07 -21.64
CA ASP A 409 -16.54 11.52 -22.61
C ASP A 409 -15.53 12.60 -23.06
N LEU A 410 -14.25 12.29 -22.93
CA LEU A 410 -13.12 13.05 -23.47
C LEU A 410 -12.52 12.27 -24.64
N LYS A 411 -12.49 12.88 -25.82
CA LYS A 411 -12.02 12.22 -27.04
C LYS A 411 -10.83 12.95 -27.64
N PHE A 412 -9.75 12.23 -27.86
CA PHE A 412 -8.56 12.68 -28.56
C PHE A 412 -8.63 12.30 -30.04
N SER A 413 -8.28 13.23 -30.93
CA SER A 413 -8.24 12.99 -32.37
C SER A 413 -7.21 13.88 -33.06
N ASN A 414 -6.90 13.54 -34.32
CA ASN A 414 -6.15 14.40 -35.21
C ASN A 414 -7.09 15.07 -36.20
N THR A 415 -6.85 16.34 -36.53
CA THR A 415 -7.51 16.98 -37.66
C THR A 415 -7.20 16.19 -38.92
N ILE A 416 -8.22 15.80 -39.67
CA ILE A 416 -8.04 15.23 -41.01
C ILE A 416 -7.44 16.36 -41.86
N LYS A 417 -6.21 16.17 -42.34
CA LYS A 417 -5.60 17.06 -43.34
C LYS A 417 -6.10 16.71 -44.72
#